data_AF-A0A3N5T3E2-F1
#
_entry.id   AF-A0A3N5T3E2-F1
#
_cell.length_a   1.000
_cell.length_b   1.000
_cell.length_c   1.000
_cell.angle_alpha   90.00
_cell.angle_beta   90.00
_cell.angle_gamma   90.00
#
_symmetry.space_group_name_H-M   'P 1'
#
loop_
_entity.id
_entity.type
_entity.pdbx_description
1 polymer ?
#
loop_
_entity_poly.entity_id
_entity_poly.type
_entity_poly.pdbx_seq_one_letter_code
_entity_poly.pdbx_strand_id
1 'polypeptide(L)'
;MAKIFIAEIQANQEVASSFVVTEKQLRVARNGTPFLTLKLADKTGEVVGRVWERAEEIADVIPAKSFVFVRGRSERYRDELQLQIQEIYPLPLSEVNRFDFLPVCPVGTETLFEQFSSLVSSIKRRPLVRLMKHMLGDKDLMGRFKIAPAAKSMHHAYLGGLLEHTVSVAGLVSRICEHYPALDRDLLVVGAILHDMGKVDEFV
;
A
#
# COMPACT_ATOMS: atom_id res chain seq x y z
N MET A 1 22.39 4.80 2.01
CA MET A 1 21.82 6.05 2.58
C MET A 1 20.44 5.73 3.12
N ALA A 2 20.04 6.31 4.25
CA ALA A 2 18.72 6.08 4.84
C ALA A 2 17.63 6.61 3.90
N LYS A 3 16.58 5.80 3.71
CA LYS A 3 15.44 6.12 2.84
C LYS A 3 14.52 7.09 3.58
N ILE A 4 14.22 8.24 2.99
CA ILE A 4 13.36 9.28 3.59
C ILE A 4 11.97 9.18 2.97
N PHE A 5 10.93 9.12 3.80
CA PHE A 5 9.53 9.14 3.35
C PHE A 5 8.96 10.56 3.34
N ILE A 6 7.92 10.82 2.53
CA ILE A 6 7.29 12.13 2.34
C ILE A 6 6.88 12.78 3.67
N ALA A 7 6.29 12.02 4.59
CA ALA A 7 5.87 12.52 5.91
C ALA A 7 7.03 12.98 6.79
N GLU A 8 8.27 12.54 6.52
CA GLU A 8 9.47 12.89 7.30
C GLU A 8 10.24 14.06 6.67
N ILE A 9 9.85 14.51 5.47
CA ILE A 9 10.55 15.60 4.77
C ILE A 9 10.24 16.93 5.46
N GLN A 10 11.29 17.54 6.01
CA GLN A 10 11.23 18.91 6.51
C GLN A 10 11.57 19.91 5.41
N ALA A 11 11.21 21.18 5.57
CA ALA A 11 11.58 22.22 4.62
C ALA A 11 13.10 22.47 4.60
N ASN A 12 13.65 22.81 3.44
CA ASN A 12 15.08 23.08 3.20
C ASN A 12 16.01 21.87 3.42
N GLN A 13 15.49 20.66 3.33
CA GLN A 13 16.24 19.42 3.51
C GLN A 13 16.64 18.83 2.15
N GLU A 14 17.84 18.24 2.07
CA GLU A 14 18.21 17.39 0.94
C GLU A 14 17.51 16.04 1.05
N VAL A 15 16.81 15.67 -0.01
CA VAL A 15 16.04 14.44 -0.10
C VAL A 15 16.63 13.59 -1.22
N ALA A 16 17.02 12.37 -0.87
CA ALA A 16 17.48 11.36 -1.82
C ALA A 16 16.73 10.06 -1.55
N SER A 17 15.62 9.85 -2.25
CA SER A 17 14.71 8.73 -2.01
C SER A 17 13.98 8.32 -3.29
N SER A 18 13.33 7.17 -3.24
CA SER A 18 12.54 6.64 -4.36
C SER A 18 11.06 6.97 -4.17
N PHE A 19 10.37 7.32 -5.25
CA PHE A 19 8.96 7.69 -5.31
C PHE A 19 8.26 7.02 -6.49
N VAL A 20 6.92 6.95 -6.47
CA VAL A 20 6.14 6.62 -7.67
C VAL A 20 5.61 7.91 -8.31
N VAL A 21 5.74 8.03 -9.64
CA VAL A 21 5.16 9.14 -10.39
C VAL A 21 3.69 8.84 -10.66
N THR A 22 2.77 9.53 -10.00
CA THR A 22 1.33 9.37 -10.24
C THR A 22 0.86 10.19 -11.43
N GLU A 23 1.34 11.43 -11.53
CA GLU A 23 1.02 12.35 -12.62
C GLU A 23 2.27 13.09 -13.11
N LYS A 24 2.24 13.47 -14.39
CA LYS A 24 3.31 14.22 -15.05
C LYS A 24 2.69 15.28 -15.96
N GLN A 25 3.14 16.52 -15.81
CA GLN A 25 2.70 17.65 -16.63
C GLN A 25 3.88 18.56 -16.97
N LEU A 26 4.15 18.74 -18.27
CA LEU A 26 5.08 19.76 -18.75
C LEU A 26 4.34 21.09 -18.81
N ARG A 27 4.88 22.12 -18.17
CA ARG A 27 4.31 23.47 -18.12
C ARG A 27 5.36 24.50 -18.53
N VAL A 28 4.91 25.68 -18.92
CA VAL A 28 5.80 26.80 -19.26
C VAL A 28 5.59 27.91 -18.23
N ALA A 29 6.68 28.37 -17.63
CA ALA A 29 6.63 29.47 -16.66
C ALA A 29 6.36 30.80 -17.36
N ARG A 30 5.99 31.84 -16.59
CA ARG A 30 5.69 33.17 -17.15
C ARG A 30 6.86 33.82 -17.90
N ASN A 31 8.08 33.39 -17.62
CA ASN A 31 9.31 33.82 -18.30
C ASN A 31 9.61 33.02 -19.58
N GLY A 32 8.73 32.11 -20.00
CA GLY A 32 8.90 31.26 -21.19
C GLY A 32 9.74 30.01 -20.97
N THR A 33 10.28 29.77 -19.76
CA THR A 33 11.08 28.57 -19.48
C THR A 33 10.19 27.35 -19.24
N PRO A 34 10.40 26.22 -19.95
CA PRO A 34 9.68 24.99 -19.68
C PRO A 34 10.12 24.38 -18.35
N PHE A 35 9.17 23.85 -17.58
CA PHE A 35 9.43 23.12 -16.35
C PHE A 35 8.47 21.93 -16.25
N LEU A 36 8.95 20.83 -15.68
CA LEU A 36 8.16 19.62 -15.51
C LEU A 36 7.64 19.56 -14.07
N THR A 37 6.32 19.41 -13.94
CA THR A 37 5.65 19.14 -12.67
C THR A 37 5.33 17.66 -12.59
N LEU A 38 5.81 17.01 -11.54
CA LEU A 38 5.56 15.61 -11.23
C LEU A 38 4.78 15.54 -9.93
N LYS A 39 3.77 14.68 -9.88
CA LYS A 39 3.13 14.28 -8.62
C LYS A 39 3.81 12.99 -8.17
N LEU A 40 4.52 13.08 -7.05
CA LEU A 40 5.28 11.98 -6.47
C LEU A 40 4.50 11.43 -5.27
N ALA A 41 4.41 10.12 -5.16
CA ALA A 41 3.77 9.47 -4.03
C ALA A 41 4.68 8.41 -3.40
N ASP A 42 4.46 8.19 -2.11
CA ASP A 42 4.94 7.04 -1.36
C ASP A 42 3.86 6.58 -0.37
N LYS A 43 4.15 5.57 0.46
CA LYS A 43 3.20 5.04 1.44
C LYS A 43 2.71 6.06 2.47
N THR A 44 3.41 7.18 2.65
CA THR A 44 3.15 8.20 3.68
C THR A 44 2.42 9.43 3.16
N GLY A 45 2.36 9.63 1.83
CA GLY A 45 1.61 10.74 1.25
C GLY A 45 1.97 11.04 -0.20
N GLU A 46 1.61 12.24 -0.62
CA GLU A 46 1.90 12.78 -1.95
C GLU A 46 2.62 14.12 -1.83
N VAL A 47 3.56 14.39 -2.73
CA VAL A 47 4.31 15.65 -2.81
C VAL A 47 4.48 16.07 -4.26
N VAL A 48 4.50 17.38 -4.50
CA VAL A 48 4.73 17.94 -5.83
C VAL A 48 6.23 18.12 -6.06
N GLY A 49 6.75 17.43 -7.07
CA GLY A 49 8.10 17.60 -7.59
C GLY A 49 8.15 18.56 -8.78
N ARG A 50 9.15 19.43 -8.81
CA ARG A 50 9.41 20.34 -9.94
C ARG A 50 10.82 20.14 -10.46
N VAL A 51 10.93 19.94 -11.77
CA VAL A 51 12.19 19.85 -12.50
C VAL A 51 12.28 21.07 -13.42
N TRP A 52 13.35 21.84 -13.28
CA TRP A 52 13.58 23.05 -14.09
C TRP A 52 14.58 22.79 -15.22
N GLU A 53 15.68 22.10 -14.91
CA GLU A 53 16.69 21.76 -15.90
C GLU A 53 16.29 20.53 -16.70
N ARG A 54 16.49 20.55 -18.03
CA ARG A 54 16.23 19.42 -18.92
C ARG A 54 14.81 18.84 -18.79
N ALA A 55 13.83 19.71 -18.51
CA ALA A 55 12.45 19.33 -18.24
C ALA A 55 11.81 18.51 -19.38
N GLU A 56 12.11 18.84 -20.64
CA GLU A 56 11.60 18.14 -21.81
C GLU A 56 12.24 16.75 -21.97
N GLU A 57 13.57 16.65 -21.83
CA GLU A 57 14.28 15.38 -21.89
C GLU A 57 13.83 14.42 -20.78
N ILE A 58 13.71 14.93 -19.56
CA ILE A 58 13.25 14.16 -18.40
C ILE A 58 11.80 13.76 -18.56
N ALA A 59 10.97 14.61 -19.19
CA ALA A 59 9.62 14.22 -19.54
C ALA A 59 9.67 12.99 -20.46
N ASP A 60 10.43 12.98 -21.53
CA ASP A 60 10.45 11.85 -22.47
C ASP A 60 10.99 10.55 -21.86
N VAL A 61 11.96 10.65 -20.95
CA VAL A 61 12.56 9.48 -20.27
C VAL A 61 11.65 8.89 -19.20
N ILE A 62 10.80 9.69 -18.55
CA ILE A 62 10.00 9.26 -17.39
C ILE A 62 8.54 9.06 -17.78
N PRO A 63 8.08 7.80 -17.88
CA PRO A 63 6.66 7.51 -18.05
C PRO A 63 5.89 7.76 -16.76
N ALA A 64 4.62 8.15 -16.88
CA ALA A 64 3.70 8.16 -15.75
C ALA A 64 3.51 6.73 -15.20
N LYS A 65 3.22 6.62 -13.90
CA LYS A 65 3.08 5.34 -13.17
C LYS A 65 4.38 4.51 -13.13
N SER A 66 5.53 5.17 -13.16
CA SER A 66 6.84 4.53 -13.00
C SER A 66 7.45 4.85 -11.63
N PHE A 67 8.34 3.96 -11.19
CA PHE A 67 9.16 4.19 -10.01
C PHE A 67 10.40 4.99 -10.42
N VAL A 68 10.72 5.99 -9.62
CA VAL A 68 11.84 6.90 -9.88
C VAL A 68 12.64 7.08 -8.62
N PHE A 69 13.95 7.19 -8.76
CA PHE A 69 14.79 7.75 -7.72
C PHE A 69 14.86 9.26 -7.93
N VAL A 70 14.69 10.02 -6.85
CA VAL A 70 14.72 11.49 -6.87
C VAL A 70 15.77 11.96 -5.88
N ARG A 71 16.65 12.83 -6.36
CA ARG A 71 17.51 13.66 -5.53
C ARG A 71 17.14 15.12 -5.74
N GLY A 72 16.92 15.84 -4.65
CA GLY A 72 16.52 17.23 -4.71
C GLY A 72 16.48 17.87 -3.35
N ARG A 73 15.95 19.09 -3.33
CA ARG A 73 15.78 19.86 -2.10
C ARG A 73 14.32 20.16 -1.87
N SER A 74 13.85 19.96 -0.65
CA SER A 74 12.50 20.36 -0.26
C SER A 74 12.42 21.87 -0.02
N GLU A 75 11.36 22.48 -0.53
CA GLU A 75 11.04 23.89 -0.35
C GLU A 75 9.58 24.00 0.11
N ARG A 76 9.31 24.93 1.03
CA ARG A 76 7.93 25.21 1.46
C ARG A 76 7.43 26.44 0.72
N TYR A 77 6.48 26.26 -0.19
CA TYR A 77 5.91 27.34 -0.99
C TYR A 77 4.41 27.45 -0.71
N ARG A 78 3.97 28.59 -0.15
CA ARG A 78 2.56 28.84 0.23
C ARG A 78 1.95 27.75 1.12
N ASP A 79 2.68 27.37 2.17
CA ASP A 79 2.33 26.29 3.11
C ASP A 79 2.29 24.85 2.55
N GLU A 80 2.57 24.66 1.27
CA GLU A 80 2.73 23.33 0.68
C GLU A 80 4.21 22.98 0.53
N LEU A 81 4.56 21.75 0.91
CA LEU A 81 5.88 21.19 0.68
C LEU A 81 6.01 20.82 -0.81
N GLN A 82 7.10 21.27 -1.44
CA GLN A 82 7.43 20.96 -2.83
C GLN A 82 8.87 20.47 -2.90
N LEU A 83 9.17 19.56 -3.82
CA LEU A 83 10.53 19.09 -4.08
C LEU A 83 11.08 19.75 -5.33
N GLN A 84 12.16 20.51 -5.19
CA GLN A 84 12.97 20.94 -6.31
C GLN A 84 13.91 19.81 -6.69
N ILE A 85 13.61 19.14 -7.79
CA ILE A 85 14.31 17.94 -8.26
C ILE A 85 15.55 18.38 -9.04
N GLN A 86 16.71 17.89 -8.62
CA GLN A 86 17.99 18.10 -9.29
C GLN A 86 18.36 16.90 -10.16
N GLU A 87 18.16 15.69 -9.64
CA GLU A 87 18.40 14.46 -10.38
C GLU A 87 17.20 13.53 -10.25
N ILE A 88 16.82 12.91 -11.36
CA ILE A 88 15.76 11.92 -11.41
C ILE A 88 16.08 10.86 -12.46
N TYR A 89 15.87 9.60 -12.11
CA TYR A 89 16.03 8.48 -13.03
C TYR A 89 15.03 7.37 -12.72
N PRO A 90 14.58 6.63 -13.75
CA PRO A 90 13.68 5.50 -13.55
C PRO A 90 14.40 4.37 -12.80
N LEU A 91 13.68 3.73 -11.88
CA LEU A 91 14.13 2.55 -11.19
C LEU A 91 13.43 1.30 -11.78
N PRO A 92 14.18 0.23 -12.10
CA PRO A 92 13.58 -1.03 -12.51
C PRO A 92 12.83 -1.67 -11.33
N LEU A 93 11.75 -2.39 -11.63
CA LEU A 93 10.90 -3.05 -10.62
C LEU A 93 11.68 -4.01 -9.70
N SER A 94 12.81 -4.53 -10.14
CA SER A 94 13.70 -5.42 -9.36
C SER A 94 14.44 -4.71 -8.23
N GLU A 95 14.65 -3.40 -8.34
CA GLU A 95 15.36 -2.58 -7.35
C GLU A 95 14.41 -1.82 -6.43
N VAL A 96 13.11 -1.89 -6.71
CA VAL A 96 12.08 -1.15 -5.99
C VAL A 96 11.43 -2.07 -4.97
N ASN A 97 11.56 -1.68 -3.70
CA ASN A 97 10.73 -2.26 -2.67
C ASN A 97 9.27 -1.77 -2.82
N ARG A 98 8.38 -2.63 -3.33
CA ARG A 98 6.94 -2.35 -3.50
C ARG A 98 6.25 -1.97 -2.18
N PHE A 99 6.80 -2.40 -1.04
CA PHE A 99 6.32 -2.06 0.31
C PHE A 99 6.38 -0.54 0.62
N ASP A 100 7.14 0.25 -0.15
CA ASP A 100 7.32 1.68 0.09
C ASP A 100 6.32 2.58 -0.67
N PHE A 101 5.51 2.02 -1.57
CA PHE A 101 4.65 2.79 -2.49
C PHE A 101 3.19 2.37 -2.51
N LEU A 102 2.86 1.27 -1.84
CA LEU A 102 1.49 0.86 -1.65
C LEU A 102 0.95 1.55 -0.40
N PRO A 103 -0.33 2.00 -0.39
CA PRO A 103 -0.98 2.39 0.84
C PRO A 103 -0.80 1.26 1.86
N VAL A 104 -0.60 1.56 3.14
CA VAL A 104 -0.59 0.54 4.19
C VAL A 104 -1.97 0.54 4.83
N CYS A 105 -2.43 -0.62 5.29
CA CYS A 105 -3.67 -0.70 6.06
C CYS A 105 -3.66 0.33 7.22
N PRO A 106 -4.75 1.10 7.44
CA PRO A 106 -4.83 2.07 8.55
C PRO A 106 -4.69 1.40 9.92
N VAL A 107 -5.05 0.11 10.00
CA VAL A 107 -4.87 -0.75 11.17
C VAL A 107 -3.60 -1.57 10.94
N GLY A 108 -2.66 -1.54 11.87
CA GLY A 108 -1.41 -2.30 11.75
C GLY A 108 -1.67 -3.78 11.48
N THR A 109 -0.89 -4.38 10.58
CA THR A 109 -1.03 -5.79 10.15
C THR A 109 -0.97 -6.74 11.34
N GLU A 110 -0.16 -6.44 12.36
CA GLU A 110 -0.09 -7.20 13.61
C GLU A 110 -1.42 -7.19 14.36
N THR A 111 -2.04 -6.01 14.53
CA THR A 111 -3.35 -5.86 15.18
C THR A 111 -4.43 -6.59 14.40
N LEU A 112 -4.43 -6.51 13.07
CA LEU A 112 -5.36 -7.28 12.25
C LEU A 112 -5.15 -8.79 12.39
N PHE A 113 -3.90 -9.23 12.48
CA PHE A 113 -3.58 -10.64 12.64
C PHE A 113 -3.97 -11.16 14.03
N GLU A 114 -3.90 -10.32 15.06
CA GLU A 114 -4.44 -10.64 16.40
C GLU A 114 -5.96 -10.78 16.36
N GLN A 115 -6.68 -9.86 15.70
CA GLN A 115 -8.13 -9.96 15.51
C GLN A 115 -8.52 -11.23 14.74
N PHE A 116 -7.80 -11.51 13.66
CA PHE A 116 -7.95 -12.75 12.90
C PHE A 116 -7.74 -14.00 13.76
N SER A 117 -6.66 -14.02 14.55
CA SER A 117 -6.35 -15.13 15.45
C SER A 117 -7.42 -15.31 16.54
N SER A 118 -7.99 -14.21 17.02
CA SER A 118 -9.11 -14.21 17.97
C SER A 118 -10.38 -14.81 17.35
N LEU A 119 -10.72 -14.41 16.11
CA LEU A 119 -11.84 -15.00 15.37
C LEU A 119 -11.68 -16.51 15.20
N VAL A 120 -10.51 -16.97 14.78
CA VAL A 120 -10.19 -18.39 14.65
C VAL A 120 -10.31 -19.12 16.00
N SER A 121 -9.80 -18.51 17.07
CA SER A 121 -9.87 -19.10 18.42
C SER A 121 -11.28 -19.16 18.99
N SER A 122 -12.22 -18.36 18.46
CA SER A 122 -13.62 -18.36 18.88
C SER A 122 -14.42 -19.58 18.37
N ILE A 123 -13.89 -20.32 17.40
CA ILE A 123 -14.54 -21.49 16.80
C ILE A 123 -14.51 -22.67 17.77
N LYS A 124 -15.65 -23.35 17.94
CA LYS A 124 -15.83 -24.45 18.90
C LYS A 124 -15.97 -25.82 18.23
N ARG A 125 -16.49 -25.89 17.00
CA ARG A 125 -16.69 -27.16 16.27
C ARG A 125 -15.34 -27.80 15.93
N ARG A 126 -15.07 -28.97 16.53
CA ARG A 126 -13.77 -29.67 16.42
C ARG A 126 -13.23 -29.86 15.00
N PRO A 127 -14.03 -30.27 13.98
CA PRO A 127 -13.51 -30.41 12.62
C PRO A 127 -13.02 -29.08 12.03
N LEU A 128 -13.78 -28.00 12.28
CA LEU A 128 -13.45 -26.66 11.81
C LEU A 128 -12.22 -26.09 12.54
N VAL A 129 -12.12 -26.30 13.85
CA VAL A 129 -10.91 -25.94 14.62
C VAL A 129 -9.67 -26.64 14.05
N ARG A 130 -9.78 -27.92 13.68
CA ARG A 130 -8.66 -28.66 13.10
C ARG A 130 -8.23 -28.08 11.75
N LEU A 131 -9.20 -27.76 10.88
CA LEU A 131 -8.93 -27.10 9.60
C LEU A 131 -8.21 -25.76 9.80
N MET A 132 -8.73 -24.91 10.67
CA MET A 132 -8.14 -23.59 10.92
C MET A 132 -6.75 -23.67 11.55
N LYS A 133 -6.51 -24.64 12.45
CA LYS A 133 -5.18 -24.89 13.00
C LYS A 133 -4.18 -25.33 11.94
N HIS A 134 -4.60 -26.15 10.98
CA HIS A 134 -3.74 -26.57 9.89
C HIS A 134 -3.34 -25.36 9.02
N MET A 135 -4.31 -24.51 8.67
CA MET A 135 -4.08 -23.29 7.92
C MET A 135 -3.15 -22.30 8.65
N LEU A 136 -3.37 -22.07 9.96
CA LEU A 136 -2.50 -21.22 10.78
C LEU A 136 -1.08 -21.77 10.95
N GLY A 137 -0.91 -23.10 10.86
CA GLY A 137 0.38 -23.77 10.95
C GLY A 137 1.24 -23.62 9.69
N ASP A 138 0.62 -23.27 8.56
CA ASP A 138 1.33 -23.02 7.31
C ASP A 138 1.93 -21.60 7.32
N LYS A 139 3.22 -21.52 7.66
CA LYS A 139 3.94 -20.25 7.75
C LYS A 139 4.09 -19.54 6.40
N ASP A 140 4.18 -20.28 5.30
CA ASP A 140 4.32 -19.70 3.97
C ASP A 140 3.01 -19.04 3.55
N LEU A 141 1.91 -19.78 3.66
CA LEU A 141 0.56 -19.26 3.40
C LEU A 141 0.28 -18.03 4.27
N MET A 142 0.56 -18.09 5.57
CA MET A 142 0.33 -16.96 6.48
C MET A 142 1.23 -15.76 6.20
N GLY A 143 2.46 -16.00 5.74
CA GLY A 143 3.37 -14.94 5.30
C GLY A 143 2.81 -14.19 4.11
N ARG A 144 2.35 -14.92 3.09
CA ARG A 144 1.76 -14.34 1.87
C ARG A 144 0.40 -13.70 2.15
N PHE A 145 -0.44 -14.32 2.97
CA PHE A 145 -1.75 -13.79 3.37
C PHE A 145 -1.67 -12.43 4.06
N LYS A 146 -0.67 -12.24 4.95
CA LYS A 146 -0.45 -10.97 5.66
C LYS A 146 -0.10 -9.80 4.75
N ILE A 147 0.45 -10.07 3.56
CA ILE A 147 0.88 -9.03 2.63
C ILE A 147 0.01 -8.95 1.38
N ALA A 148 -0.87 -9.93 1.15
CA ALA A 148 -1.70 -9.98 -0.04
C ALA A 148 -2.69 -8.79 -0.10
N PRO A 149 -2.87 -8.17 -1.29
CA PRO A 149 -3.96 -7.23 -1.52
C PRO A 149 -5.29 -7.98 -1.69
N ALA A 150 -6.41 -7.34 -1.35
CA ALA A 150 -7.73 -7.94 -1.56
C ALA A 150 -8.24 -7.83 -3.02
N ALA A 151 -7.67 -6.92 -3.81
CA ALA A 151 -8.11 -6.60 -5.16
C ALA A 151 -7.00 -5.97 -6.01
N LYS A 152 -7.15 -6.07 -7.35
CA LYS A 152 -6.26 -5.43 -8.35
C LYS A 152 -6.49 -3.92 -8.50
N SER A 153 -7.70 -3.44 -8.22
CA SER A 153 -8.09 -2.02 -8.26
C SER A 153 -9.37 -1.85 -7.44
N MET A 154 -9.47 -0.80 -6.62
CA MET A 154 -10.56 -0.50 -5.65
C MET A 154 -10.60 -1.39 -4.39
N HIS A 155 -11.08 -0.82 -3.26
CA HIS A 155 -11.28 -1.39 -1.90
C HIS A 155 -10.24 -2.43 -1.43
N HIS A 156 -9.38 -2.06 -0.47
CA HIS A 156 -8.32 -2.92 0.06
C HIS A 156 -7.28 -3.41 -0.97
N ALA A 157 -7.09 -2.64 -2.06
CA ALA A 157 -6.05 -2.85 -3.07
C ALA A 157 -4.66 -2.40 -2.56
N TYR A 158 -4.29 -2.87 -1.37
CA TYR A 158 -3.04 -2.56 -0.69
C TYR A 158 -2.55 -3.75 0.12
N LEU A 159 -1.28 -3.72 0.54
CA LEU A 159 -0.68 -4.80 1.30
C LEU A 159 -1.37 -4.99 2.65
N GLY A 160 -1.69 -6.24 2.96
CA GLY A 160 -2.51 -6.59 4.13
C GLY A 160 -4.00 -6.30 3.96
N GLY A 161 -4.42 -5.80 2.79
CA GLY A 161 -5.81 -5.54 2.49
C GLY A 161 -6.65 -6.81 2.46
N LEU A 162 -6.09 -7.95 2.05
CA LEU A 162 -6.80 -9.23 2.10
C LEU A 162 -7.10 -9.64 3.55
N LEU A 163 -6.10 -9.52 4.44
CA LEU A 163 -6.27 -9.79 5.87
C LEU A 163 -7.35 -8.89 6.49
N GLU A 164 -7.30 -7.59 6.22
CA GLU A 164 -8.30 -6.63 6.71
C GLU A 164 -9.72 -6.96 6.23
N HIS A 165 -9.86 -7.24 4.93
CA HIS A 165 -11.12 -7.63 4.32
C HIS A 165 -11.67 -8.90 4.97
N THR A 166 -10.83 -9.94 5.11
CA THR A 166 -11.21 -11.19 5.75
C THR A 166 -11.68 -10.98 7.20
N VAL A 167 -10.94 -10.21 8.00
CA VAL A 167 -11.33 -9.87 9.38
C VAL A 167 -12.66 -9.12 9.41
N SER A 168 -12.86 -8.16 8.51
CA SER A 168 -14.09 -7.36 8.45
C SER A 168 -15.30 -8.21 8.09
N VAL A 169 -15.20 -9.06 7.06
CA VAL A 169 -16.28 -9.96 6.64
C VAL A 169 -16.60 -11.00 7.72
N ALA A 170 -15.58 -11.62 8.32
CA ALA A 170 -15.78 -12.58 9.40
C ALA A 170 -16.39 -11.93 10.66
N GLY A 171 -15.99 -10.70 10.99
CA GLY A 171 -16.59 -9.90 12.06
C GLY A 171 -18.06 -9.59 11.81
N LEU A 172 -18.42 -9.19 10.58
CA LEU A 172 -19.81 -8.97 10.17
C LEU A 172 -20.64 -10.25 10.31
N VAL A 173 -20.13 -11.37 9.82
CA VAL A 173 -20.78 -12.68 9.94
C VAL A 173 -21.02 -13.06 11.41
N SER A 174 -20.04 -12.82 12.29
CA SER A 174 -20.23 -13.08 13.73
C SER A 174 -21.40 -12.28 14.30
N ARG A 175 -21.53 -10.98 13.96
CA ARG A 175 -22.63 -10.13 14.41
C ARG A 175 -23.99 -10.56 13.86
N ILE A 176 -24.03 -11.02 12.61
CA ILE A 176 -25.27 -11.58 12.01
C ILE A 176 -25.72 -12.82 12.80
N CYS A 177 -24.79 -13.67 13.22
CA CYS A 177 -25.11 -14.87 14.01
C CYS A 177 -25.58 -14.55 15.44
N GLU A 178 -25.16 -13.42 16.01
CA GLU A 178 -25.70 -12.94 17.29
C GLU A 178 -27.18 -12.55 17.14
N HIS A 179 -27.56 -11.95 16.01
CA HIS A 179 -28.94 -11.59 15.72
C HIS A 179 -29.81 -12.80 15.33
N TYR A 180 -29.22 -13.81 14.67
CA TYR A 180 -29.91 -15.03 14.26
C TYR A 180 -29.28 -16.30 14.88
N PRO A 181 -29.68 -16.68 16.12
CA PRO A 181 -29.06 -17.79 16.85
C PRO A 181 -29.23 -19.18 16.21
N ALA A 182 -30.14 -19.32 15.25
CA ALA A 182 -30.35 -20.56 14.50
C ALA A 182 -29.24 -20.85 13.46
N LEU A 183 -28.40 -19.85 13.14
CA LEU A 183 -27.31 -20.01 12.18
C LEU A 183 -26.13 -20.78 12.79
N ASP A 184 -25.46 -21.62 11.99
CA ASP A 184 -24.18 -22.24 12.38
C ASP A 184 -23.06 -21.19 12.28
N ARG A 185 -22.85 -20.45 13.37
CA ARG A 185 -21.82 -19.40 13.46
C ARG A 185 -20.45 -19.91 13.07
N ASP A 186 -20.04 -21.07 13.55
CA ASP A 186 -18.70 -21.59 13.34
C ASP A 186 -18.47 -21.90 11.86
N LEU A 187 -19.45 -22.51 11.20
CA LEU A 187 -19.39 -22.78 9.77
C LEU A 187 -19.33 -21.48 8.95
N LEU A 188 -20.16 -20.49 9.29
CA LEU A 188 -20.21 -19.22 8.58
C LEU A 188 -18.93 -18.39 8.77
N VAL A 189 -18.38 -18.34 9.98
CA VAL A 189 -17.11 -17.64 10.26
C VAL A 189 -15.96 -18.30 9.51
N VAL A 190 -15.89 -19.63 9.46
CA VAL A 190 -14.87 -20.34 8.67
C VAL A 190 -15.06 -20.08 7.18
N GLY A 191 -16.31 -20.12 6.68
CA GLY A 191 -16.61 -19.77 5.30
C GLY A 191 -16.14 -18.35 4.95
N ALA A 192 -16.41 -17.38 5.83
CA ALA A 192 -15.96 -16.01 5.68
C ALA A 192 -14.43 -15.88 5.71
N ILE A 193 -13.74 -16.66 6.55
CA ILE A 193 -12.28 -16.66 6.57
C ILE A 193 -11.68 -17.18 5.26
N LEU A 194 -12.28 -18.25 4.71
CA LEU A 194 -11.73 -18.94 3.54
C LEU A 194 -12.19 -18.39 2.19
N HIS A 195 -13.25 -17.56 2.15
CA HIS A 195 -13.94 -17.20 0.90
C HIS A 195 -13.02 -16.63 -0.19
N ASP A 196 -12.01 -15.84 0.20
CA ASP A 196 -11.11 -15.12 -0.69
C ASP A 196 -9.64 -15.57 -0.53
N MET A 197 -9.38 -16.68 0.17
CA MET A 197 -8.01 -17.13 0.49
C MET A 197 -7.18 -17.45 -0.77
N GLY A 198 -7.82 -17.83 -1.88
CA GLY A 198 -7.13 -18.08 -3.15
C GLY A 198 -6.42 -16.85 -3.74
N LYS A 199 -6.78 -15.63 -3.33
CA LYS A 199 -6.12 -14.40 -3.78
C LYS A 199 -4.66 -14.30 -3.36
N VAL A 200 -4.26 -15.09 -2.35
CA VAL A 200 -2.88 -15.22 -1.91
C VAL A 200 -1.96 -15.79 -3.01
N ASP A 201 -2.51 -16.59 -3.93
CA ASP A 201 -1.77 -17.09 -5.11
C ASP A 201 -2.02 -16.24 -6.37
N GLU A 202 -3.14 -15.53 -6.45
CA GLU A 202 -3.48 -14.74 -7.64
C GLU A 202 -2.72 -13.41 -7.71
N PHE A 203 -2.41 -12.80 -6.57
CA PHE A 203 -1.90 -11.42 -6.49
C PHE A 203 -0.53 -11.25 -5.83
N VAL A 204 0.08 -12.33 -5.32
CA VAL A 204 1.42 -12.32 -4.71
C VAL A 204 2.40 -13.04 -5.62
#